data_AF-A0A2H6EAB9-F1
#
_entry.id   AF-A0A2H6EAB9-F1
#
_cell.length_a   1.000
_cell.length_b   1.000
_cell.length_c   1.000
_cell.angle_alpha   90.00
_cell.angle_beta   90.00
_cell.angle_gamma   90.00
#
_symmetry.space_group_name_H-M   'P 1'
#
loop_
_entity.id
_entity.type
_entity.pdbx_description
1 polymer ?
#
loop_
_entity_poly.entity_id
_entity_poly.type
_entity_poly.pdbx_seq_one_letter_code
_entity_poly.pdbx_strand_id
1 'polypeptide(L)'
;MNSKKFWIAFIVVFVVFEATNYLIHGVILSSTYESEGIKKVFRTAEEMDAKMWIMWVTDIVWAFFFTFIFVKGYENKGIMEGIKYGIYMGIFFSLVVAYRNYTVLPIPYYLALQWFVYGLIQCIIVGITAAAIYKPKEAESTSES
;
A
#
# COMPACT_ATOMS: atom_id res chain seq x y z
N MET A 1 -15.32 14.66 8.33
CA MET A 1 -13.92 14.16 8.41
C MET A 1 -13.20 14.93 9.49
N ASN A 2 -12.51 14.26 10.41
CA ASN A 2 -11.64 14.93 11.38
C ASN A 2 -10.29 15.22 10.72
N SER A 3 -9.99 16.50 10.41
CA SER A 3 -8.80 16.88 9.66
C SER A 3 -7.49 16.48 10.35
N LYS A 4 -7.40 16.61 11.69
CA LYS A 4 -6.20 16.23 12.43
C LYS A 4 -5.95 14.72 12.36
N LYS A 5 -7.00 13.91 12.61
CA LYS A 5 -6.89 12.44 12.54
C LYS A 5 -6.64 11.96 11.12
N PHE A 6 -7.19 12.63 10.12
CA PHE A 6 -6.90 12.33 8.71
C PHE A 6 -5.41 12.50 8.39
N TRP A 7 -4.80 13.64 8.73
CA TRP A 7 -3.39 13.88 8.44
C TRP A 7 -2.47 12.90 9.19
N ILE A 8 -2.79 12.59 10.45
CA ILE A 8 -2.05 11.57 11.22
C ILE A 8 -2.19 10.20 10.56
N ALA A 9 -3.41 9.78 10.20
CA ALA A 9 -3.64 8.50 9.52
C ALA A 9 -2.89 8.41 8.20
N PHE A 10 -2.91 9.47 7.39
CA PHE A 10 -2.19 9.54 6.13
C PHE A 10 -0.68 9.36 6.33
N ILE A 11 -0.07 10.10 7.26
CA ILE A 11 1.37 10.01 7.53
C ILE A 11 1.74 8.59 7.99
N VAL A 12 0.95 8.00 8.90
CA VAL A 12 1.22 6.65 9.41
C VAL A 12 1.02 5.59 8.31
N VAL A 13 -0.02 5.72 7.48
CA VAL A 13 -0.24 4.86 6.32
C VAL A 13 0.94 4.93 5.35
N PHE A 14 1.42 6.13 5.03
CA PHE A 14 2.60 6.31 4.18
C PHE A 14 3.83 5.62 4.77
N VAL A 15 4.14 5.84 6.06
CA VAL A 15 5.30 5.20 6.72
C VAL A 15 5.18 3.67 6.71
N VAL A 16 4.00 3.11 6.99
CA VAL A 16 3.78 1.66 6.97
C VAL A 16 3.86 1.11 5.55
N PHE A 17 3.35 1.86 4.56
CA PHE A 17 3.45 1.50 3.15
C PHE A 17 4.91 1.42 2.70
N GLU A 18 5.73 2.42 3.01
CA GLU A 18 7.17 2.43 2.71
C GLU A 18 7.94 1.31 3.42
N ALA A 19 7.66 1.10 4.71
CA ALA A 19 8.29 0.03 5.47
C ALA A 19 7.99 -1.36 4.88
N THR A 20 6.74 -1.57 4.43
CA THR A 20 6.33 -2.81 3.79
C THR A 20 6.82 -2.93 2.34
N ASN A 21 6.94 -1.83 1.60
CA ASN A 21 7.60 -1.81 0.28
C ASN A 21 9.05 -2.26 0.39
N TYR A 22 9.81 -1.69 1.34
CA TYR A 22 11.19 -2.10 1.58
C TYR A 22 11.28 -3.58 1.98
N LEU A 23 10.40 -4.05 2.88
CA LEU A 23 10.35 -5.45 3.27
C LEU A 23 10.07 -6.37 2.07
N ILE A 24 9.09 -6.04 1.23
CA ILE A 24 8.71 -6.87 0.09
C ILE A 24 9.80 -6.85 -0.99
N HIS A 25 10.24 -5.66 -1.42
CA HIS A 25 11.09 -5.50 -2.59
C HIS A 25 12.59 -5.54 -2.26
N GLY A 26 12.99 -4.95 -1.14
CA GLY A 26 14.39 -4.89 -0.69
C GLY A 26 14.84 -6.12 0.09
N VAL A 27 13.91 -6.88 0.69
CA VAL A 27 14.27 -8.06 1.51
C VAL A 27 13.72 -9.36 0.92
N ILE A 28 12.40 -9.49 0.74
CA ILE A 28 11.78 -10.76 0.32
C ILE A 28 12.10 -11.08 -1.15
N LEU A 29 12.02 -10.08 -2.03
CA LEU A 29 12.20 -10.25 -3.49
C LEU A 29 13.59 -9.87 -4.01
N SER A 30 14.50 -9.40 -3.15
CA SER A 30 15.81 -8.90 -3.59
C SER A 30 16.60 -9.94 -4.39
N SER A 31 16.74 -11.16 -3.88
CA SER A 31 17.41 -12.27 -4.56
C SER A 31 16.72 -12.66 -5.88
N THR A 32 15.39 -12.50 -5.96
CA THR A 32 14.62 -12.76 -7.18
C THR A 32 14.95 -11.70 -8.24
N TYR A 33 15.06 -10.43 -7.85
CA TYR A 33 15.43 -9.33 -8.74
C TYR A 33 16.87 -9.39 -9.23
N GLU A 34 17.79 -9.95 -8.43
CA GLU A 34 19.19 -10.10 -8.80
C GLU A 34 19.46 -11.26 -9.76
N SER A 35 18.51 -12.19 -9.91
CA SER A 35 18.65 -13.31 -10.84
C SER A 35 18.83 -12.84 -12.29
N GLU A 36 19.74 -13.46 -13.03
CA GLU A 36 20.15 -13.01 -14.39
C GLU A 36 18.97 -12.84 -15.36
N GLY A 37 17.96 -13.71 -15.24
CA GLY A 37 16.75 -13.66 -16.07
C GLY A 37 15.85 -12.45 -15.81
N ILE A 38 15.83 -11.95 -14.57
CA ILE A 38 14.94 -10.87 -14.12
C ILE A 38 15.67 -9.53 -14.09
N LYS A 39 16.92 -9.49 -13.66
CA LYS A 39 17.70 -8.25 -13.52
C LYS A 39 17.73 -7.41 -14.80
N LYS A 40 17.84 -8.07 -15.95
CA LYS A 40 17.88 -7.44 -17.28
C LYS A 40 16.56 -6.81 -17.75
N VAL A 41 15.45 -7.10 -17.07
CA VAL A 41 14.12 -6.53 -17.38
C VAL A 41 13.99 -5.10 -16.85
N PHE A 42 14.72 -4.78 -15.78
CA PHE A 42 14.68 -3.47 -15.15
C PHE A 42 15.71 -2.51 -15.72
N ARG A 43 15.53 -1.23 -15.41
CA ARG A 43 16.55 -0.21 -15.65
C ARG A 43 17.82 -0.55 -14.84
N THR A 44 18.95 0.00 -15.27
CA THR A 44 20.19 -0.10 -14.50
C THR A 44 20.02 0.54 -13.11
N ALA A 45 20.83 0.14 -12.13
CA ALA A 45 20.78 0.70 -10.78
C ALA A 45 20.94 2.23 -10.80
N GLU A 46 21.91 2.74 -11.56
CA GLU A 46 22.15 4.17 -11.73
C GLU A 46 20.92 4.91 -12.29
N GLU A 47 20.26 4.35 -13.31
CA GLU A 47 19.06 4.95 -13.88
C GLU A 47 17.83 4.90 -12.96
N MET A 48 17.74 3.87 -12.10
CA MET A 48 16.70 3.75 -11.08
C MET A 48 16.93 4.78 -9.98
N ASP A 49 18.15 4.88 -9.46
CA ASP A 49 18.51 5.81 -8.39
C ASP A 49 18.25 7.26 -8.80
N ALA A 50 18.63 7.63 -10.03
CA ALA A 50 18.34 8.94 -10.61
C ALA A 50 16.84 9.27 -10.73
N LYS A 51 15.97 8.26 -10.67
CA LYS A 51 14.51 8.38 -10.81
C LYS A 51 13.75 8.00 -9.55
N MET A 52 14.44 7.68 -8.46
CA MET A 52 13.82 7.20 -7.22
C MET A 52 12.83 8.22 -6.63
N TRP A 53 13.08 9.51 -6.86
CA TRP A 53 12.17 10.59 -6.47
C TRP A 53 10.75 10.43 -7.06
N ILE A 54 10.61 9.80 -8.23
CA ILE A 54 9.30 9.53 -8.84
C ILE A 54 8.50 8.57 -7.96
N MET A 55 9.15 7.52 -7.43
CA MET A 55 8.51 6.55 -6.53
C MET A 55 8.01 7.25 -5.27
N TRP A 56 8.88 8.00 -4.59
CA TRP A 56 8.49 8.77 -3.40
C TRP A 56 7.29 9.68 -3.63
N VAL A 57 7.26 10.41 -4.74
CA VAL A 57 6.14 11.30 -5.08
C VAL A 57 4.87 10.50 -5.35
N THR A 58 4.95 9.40 -6.11
CA THR A 58 3.77 8.58 -6.40
C THR A 58 3.25 7.86 -5.16
N ASP A 59 4.12 7.45 -4.25
CA ASP A 59 3.76 6.74 -3.02
C ASP A 59 3.09 7.68 -2.01
N ILE A 60 3.54 8.93 -1.94
CA ILE A 60 2.85 10.00 -1.19
C ILE A 60 1.43 10.21 -1.74
N VAL A 61 1.29 10.34 -3.06
CA VAL A 61 -0.02 10.51 -3.71
C VAL A 61 -0.93 9.30 -3.45
N TRP A 62 -0.38 8.10 -3.59
CA TRP A 62 -1.10 6.86 -3.35
C TRP A 62 -1.59 6.77 -1.89
N ALA A 63 -0.71 6.99 -0.92
CA ALA A 63 -1.06 6.95 0.51
C ALA A 63 -2.11 8.00 0.88
N PHE A 64 -2.03 9.20 0.28
CA PHE A 64 -3.03 10.25 0.47
C PHE A 64 -4.41 9.80 0.00
N PHE A 65 -4.53 9.34 -1.25
CA PHE A 65 -5.82 8.93 -1.81
C PHE A 65 -6.36 7.65 -1.18
N PHE A 66 -5.49 6.68 -0.87
CA PHE A 66 -5.87 5.49 -0.10
C PHE A 66 -6.52 5.88 1.24
N THR A 67 -5.87 6.78 1.98
CA THR A 67 -6.41 7.25 3.27
C THR A 67 -7.67 8.08 3.08
N PHE A 68 -7.72 8.96 2.07
CA PHE A 68 -8.87 9.81 1.79
C PHE A 68 -10.12 9.00 1.44
N ILE A 69 -9.99 8.01 0.56
CA ILE A 69 -11.10 7.13 0.17
C ILE A 69 -11.56 6.30 1.36
N PHE A 70 -10.63 5.74 2.14
CA PHE A 70 -10.96 5.03 3.37
C PHE A 70 -11.82 5.90 4.30
N VAL A 71 -11.36 7.11 4.61
CA VAL A 71 -12.05 8.02 5.54
C VAL A 71 -13.41 8.47 5.01
N LYS A 72 -13.58 8.58 3.70
CA LYS A 72 -14.88 8.90 3.07
C LYS A 72 -15.90 7.78 3.23
N GLY A 73 -15.46 6.52 3.23
CA GLY A 73 -16.31 5.34 3.38
C GLY A 73 -16.36 4.76 4.79
N TYR A 74 -15.65 5.34 5.75
CA TYR A 74 -15.51 4.77 7.09
C TYR A 74 -16.77 4.98 7.96
N GLU A 75 -17.36 3.90 8.44
CA GLU A 75 -18.63 3.86 9.19
C GLU A 75 -18.44 3.61 10.70
N ASN A 76 -17.20 3.64 11.19
CA ASN A 76 -16.86 3.44 12.60
C ASN A 76 -17.19 2.05 13.20
N LYS A 77 -17.15 1.00 12.36
CA LYS A 77 -17.33 -0.41 12.75
C LYS A 77 -15.99 -1.11 13.04
N GLY A 78 -14.91 -0.35 13.15
CA GLY A 78 -13.60 -0.82 13.61
C GLY A 78 -12.71 -1.44 12.53
N ILE A 79 -11.78 -2.30 12.95
CA ILE A 79 -10.67 -2.81 12.12
C ILE A 79 -11.15 -3.59 10.89
N MET A 80 -12.31 -4.26 10.98
CA MET A 80 -12.86 -5.05 9.88
C MET A 80 -13.15 -4.21 8.62
N GLU A 81 -13.48 -2.92 8.77
CA GLU A 81 -13.60 -2.01 7.63
C GLU A 81 -12.27 -1.81 6.92
N GLY A 82 -11.18 -1.66 7.68
CA GLY A 82 -9.81 -1.57 7.16
C GLY A 82 -9.41 -2.82 6.36
N ILE A 83 -9.75 -4.01 6.86
CA ILE A 83 -9.48 -5.27 6.16
C ILE A 83 -10.24 -5.33 4.84
N LYS A 84 -11.57 -5.09 4.86
CA LYS A 84 -12.40 -5.12 3.64
C LYS A 84 -11.94 -4.09 2.62
N TYR A 85 -11.67 -2.87 3.08
CA TYR A 85 -11.14 -1.81 2.24
C TYR A 85 -9.79 -2.18 1.62
N GLY A 86 -8.86 -2.72 2.41
CA GLY A 86 -7.58 -3.20 1.94
C GLY A 86 -7.68 -4.33 0.91
N ILE A 87 -8.63 -5.25 1.06
CA ILE A 87 -8.92 -6.29 0.05
C ILE A 87 -9.36 -5.64 -1.27
N TYR A 88 -10.32 -4.71 -1.22
CA TYR A 88 -10.81 -4.03 -2.42
C TYR A 88 -9.71 -3.24 -3.12
N MET A 89 -8.91 -2.49 -2.37
CA MET A 89 -7.80 -1.72 -2.93
C MET A 89 -6.67 -2.62 -3.44
N GLY A 90 -6.37 -3.74 -2.78
CA GLY A 90 -5.37 -4.69 -3.24
C GLY A 90 -5.77 -5.39 -4.54
N ILE A 91 -7.05 -5.72 -4.72
CA ILE A 91 -7.56 -6.22 -6.00
C ILE A 91 -7.55 -5.11 -7.05
N PHE A 92 -8.01 -3.91 -6.71
CA PHE A 92 -8.08 -2.78 -7.66
C PHE A 92 -6.69 -2.34 -8.14
N PHE A 93 -5.71 -2.28 -7.24
CA PHE A 93 -4.38 -1.76 -7.52
C PHE A 93 -3.38 -2.88 -7.81
N SER A 94 -3.10 -3.75 -6.82
CA SER A 94 -1.99 -4.70 -6.89
C SER A 94 -2.19 -5.77 -7.96
N LEU A 95 -3.42 -6.29 -8.14
CA LEU A 95 -3.72 -7.24 -9.21
C LEU A 95 -3.51 -6.59 -10.58
N VAL A 96 -4.10 -5.41 -10.79
CA VAL A 96 -4.05 -4.69 -12.07
C VAL A 96 -2.60 -4.34 -12.42
N VAL A 97 -1.84 -3.78 -11.47
CA VAL A 97 -0.43 -3.42 -11.69
C VAL A 97 0.42 -4.66 -11.98
N ALA A 98 0.28 -5.74 -11.20
CA ALA A 98 1.10 -6.93 -11.37
C ALA A 98 0.86 -7.60 -12.73
N TYR A 99 -0.39 -7.84 -13.11
CA TYR A 99 -0.70 -8.54 -14.36
C TYR A 99 -0.56 -7.63 -15.60
N ARG A 100 -0.76 -6.32 -15.46
CA ARG A 100 -0.40 -5.37 -16.53
C ARG A 100 1.09 -5.38 -16.78
N ASN A 101 1.93 -5.41 -15.75
CA ASN A 101 3.37 -5.53 -15.92
C ASN A 101 3.76 -6.89 -16.51
N TYR A 102 3.13 -7.99 -16.09
CA TYR A 102 3.32 -9.30 -16.71
C TYR A 102 3.03 -9.31 -18.22
N THR A 103 2.10 -8.47 -18.68
CA THR A 103 1.74 -8.36 -20.10
C THR A 103 2.81 -7.64 -20.92
N VAL A 104 3.52 -6.68 -20.34
CA VAL A 104 4.45 -5.79 -21.07
C VAL A 104 5.93 -6.07 -20.78
N LEU A 105 6.23 -6.59 -19.60
CA LEU A 105 7.57 -7.00 -19.19
C LEU A 105 7.70 -8.52 -19.36
N PRO A 106 8.82 -9.01 -19.92
CA PRO A 106 9.08 -10.44 -20.05
C PRO A 106 9.49 -11.07 -18.71
N ILE A 107 8.64 -10.93 -17.68
CA ILE A 107 8.84 -11.52 -16.36
C ILE A 107 8.17 -12.89 -16.27
N PRO A 108 8.68 -13.82 -15.45
CA PRO A 108 8.02 -15.10 -15.24
C PRO A 108 6.73 -14.95 -14.42
N TYR A 109 5.76 -15.83 -14.64
CA TYR A 109 4.44 -15.78 -13.99
C TYR A 109 4.52 -15.73 -12.45
N TYR A 110 5.45 -16.48 -11.85
CA TYR A 110 5.57 -16.52 -10.39
C TYR A 110 5.88 -15.14 -9.79
N LEU A 111 6.63 -14.29 -10.49
CA LEU A 111 6.95 -12.94 -10.02
C LEU A 111 5.70 -12.05 -10.05
N ALA A 112 4.90 -12.14 -11.11
CA ALA A 112 3.63 -11.42 -11.20
C ALA A 112 2.66 -11.86 -10.09
N LEU A 113 2.58 -13.17 -9.84
CA LEU A 113 1.76 -13.71 -8.75
C LEU A 113 2.25 -13.21 -7.38
N GLN A 114 3.56 -13.20 -7.13
CA GLN A 114 4.16 -12.67 -5.90
C GLN A 114 3.85 -11.18 -5.72
N TRP A 115 3.99 -10.35 -6.76
CA TRP A 115 3.64 -8.93 -6.70
C TRP A 115 2.17 -8.71 -6.33
N PHE A 116 1.27 -9.50 -6.92
CA PHE A 116 -0.14 -9.43 -6.55
C PHE A 116 -0.37 -9.86 -5.09
N VAL A 117 0.11 -11.03 -4.68
CA VAL A 117 -0.15 -11.58 -3.34
C VAL A 117 0.46 -10.69 -2.25
N TYR A 118 1.71 -10.26 -2.41
CA TYR A 118 2.37 -9.39 -1.45
C TYR A 118 1.73 -7.99 -1.42
N GLY A 119 1.40 -7.43 -2.58
CA GLY A 119 0.68 -6.16 -2.67
C GLY A 119 -0.74 -6.22 -2.09
N LEU A 120 -1.43 -7.36 -2.18
CA LEU A 120 -2.73 -7.56 -1.54
C LEU A 120 -2.59 -7.57 -0.01
N ILE A 121 -1.63 -8.34 0.52
CA ILE A 121 -1.34 -8.38 1.95
C ILE A 121 -0.96 -6.99 2.46
N GLN A 122 -0.12 -6.28 1.72
CA GLN A 122 0.27 -4.90 2.03
C GLN A 122 -0.94 -3.96 2.12
N CYS A 123 -1.85 -4.00 1.13
CA CYS A 123 -3.07 -3.19 1.15
C CYS A 123 -3.96 -3.50 2.36
N ILE A 124 -4.04 -4.77 2.78
CA ILE A 124 -4.75 -5.15 4.01
C ILE A 124 -4.07 -4.56 5.25
N ILE A 125 -2.75 -4.64 5.35
CA ILE A 125 -1.99 -4.07 6.46
C ILE A 125 -2.23 -2.56 6.55
N VAL A 126 -2.06 -1.83 5.44
CA VAL A 126 -2.27 -0.37 5.47
C VAL A 126 -3.74 0.02 5.67
N GLY A 127 -4.69 -0.80 5.22
CA GLY A 127 -6.11 -0.64 5.52
C GLY A 127 -6.42 -0.78 7.02
N ILE A 128 -5.84 -1.80 7.67
CA ILE A 128 -5.90 -1.96 9.14
C ILE A 128 -5.28 -0.75 9.84
N THR A 129 -4.13 -0.27 9.37
CA THR A 129 -3.47 0.93 9.91
C THR A 129 -4.37 2.15 9.82
N ALA A 130 -5.01 2.39 8.65
CA ALA A 130 -5.93 3.50 8.47
C ALA A 130 -7.11 3.43 9.47
N ALA A 131 -7.72 2.25 9.63
CA ALA A 131 -8.81 2.04 10.59
C ALA A 131 -8.39 2.24 12.05
N ALA A 132 -7.21 1.75 12.42
CA ALA A 132 -6.69 1.83 13.78
C ALA A 132 -6.34 3.27 14.20
N ILE A 133 -5.81 4.07 13.27
CA ILE A 133 -5.36 5.44 13.53
C ILE A 133 -6.49 6.47 13.37
N TYR A 134 -7.33 6.33 12.34
CA TYR A 134 -8.35 7.34 12.07
C TYR A 134 -9.44 7.41 13.16
N LYS A 135 -9.78 6.28 13.80
CA LYS A 135 -10.81 6.12 14.87
C LYS A 135 -11.46 7.46 15.26
N PRO A 136 -12.62 7.84 14.69
CA PRO A 136 -13.36 9.02 15.12
C PRO A 136 -13.52 8.96 16.64
N LYS A 137 -13.50 10.12 17.30
CA LYS A 137 -13.67 10.21 18.76
C LYS A 137 -14.88 9.31 19.11
N GLU A 138 -14.75 8.42 20.11
CA GLU A 138 -15.94 7.83 20.73
C GLU A 138 -16.94 8.97 20.90
N ALA A 139 -18.18 8.77 20.42
CA ALA A 139 -19.25 9.62 20.87
C ALA A 139 -19.12 9.57 22.39
N GLU A 140 -18.84 10.72 23.02
CA GLU A 140 -18.81 10.86 24.46
C GLU A 140 -20.08 10.16 24.93
N SER A 141 -19.92 8.95 25.49
CA SER A 141 -21.01 8.26 26.14
C SER A 141 -21.38 9.23 27.23
N THR A 142 -22.48 9.94 27.02
CA THR A 142 -23.11 10.79 28.02
C THR A 142 -23.33 9.89 29.22
N SER A 143 -22.38 9.97 30.15
CA SER A 143 -22.60 9.72 31.55
C SER A 143 -23.48 10.87 32.04
N GLU A 144 -24.75 10.85 31.66
CA GLU A 144 -25.83 11.49 32.41
C GLU A 144 -26.54 10.31 33.08
N SER A 145 -26.05 9.95 34.28
CA SER A 145 -26.56 10.37 35.59
C SER A 145 -27.72 9.50 36.05
#